data_AF-A0A849TGD5-F1
#
_entry.id   AF-A0A849TGD5-F1
#
_cell.length_a   1.000
_cell.length_b   1.000
_cell.length_c   1.000
_cell.angle_alpha   90.00
_cell.angle_beta   90.00
_cell.angle_gamma   90.00
#
_symmetry.space_group_name_H-M   'P 1'
#
loop_
_entity.id
_entity.type
_entity.pdbx_description
1 polymer ?
#
loop_
_entity_poly.entity_id
_entity_poly.type
_entity_poly.pdbx_seq_one_letter_code
_entity_poly.pdbx_strand_id
1 'polypeptide(L)' 'VYNNDSPDKGKAEIIIGKQRNGPIGMVSLAFRGEYTRFDNLASGGY' A
#
# COMPACT_ATOMS: atom_id res chain seq x y z
N VAL A 1 -9.18 7.94 14.29
CA VAL A 1 -9.51 9.23 13.64
C VAL A 1 -9.04 9.14 12.20
N TYR A 2 -9.92 9.38 11.22
CA TYR A 2 -9.60 9.38 9.78
C TYR A 2 -9.33 10.83 9.34
N ASN A 3 -8.19 11.10 8.70
CA ASN A 3 -7.84 12.43 8.18
C ASN A 3 -8.01 12.46 6.66
N ASN A 4 -9.00 13.21 6.19
CA ASN A 4 -9.35 13.29 4.77
C ASN A 4 -8.34 14.09 3.93
N ASP A 5 -7.54 14.96 4.54
CA ASP A 5 -6.56 15.83 3.87
C ASP A 5 -5.13 15.33 4.05
N SER A 6 -4.96 14.07 4.47
CA SER A 6 -3.63 13.47 4.60
C SER A 6 -2.91 13.45 3.24
N PRO A 7 -1.62 13.83 3.17
CA PRO A 7 -0.82 13.71 1.95
C PRO A 7 -0.69 12.26 1.46
N ASP A 8 -0.98 11.28 2.32
CA ASP A 8 -0.97 9.86 2.00
C ASP A 8 -2.36 9.29 1.67
N LYS A 9 -3.35 10.15 1.43
CA LYS A 9 -4.68 9.71 1.00
C LYS A 9 -4.57 8.85 -0.26
N GLY A 10 -5.11 7.64 -0.17
CA GLY A 10 -5.09 6.67 -1.27
C GLY A 10 -3.80 5.87 -1.41
N LYS A 11 -2.84 6.03 -0.48
CA LYS A 11 -1.67 5.14 -0.36
C LYS A 11 -1.86 4.16 0.80
N ALA A 12 -1.29 2.98 0.65
CA ALA A 12 -1.20 1.96 1.69
C ALA A 12 0.19 1.33 1.68
N GLU A 13 0.59 0.77 2.81
CA GLU A 13 1.83 0.02 2.96
C GLU A 13 1.51 -1.38 3.49
N ILE A 14 2.04 -2.41 2.83
CA ILE A 14 2.01 -3.78 3.32
C ILE A 14 3.37 -4.12 3.92
N ILE A 15 3.38 -4.47 5.20
CA ILE A 15 4.57 -4.92 5.93
C ILE A 15 4.58 -6.45 5.95
N ILE A 16 5.54 -7.04 5.27
CA ILE A 16 5.77 -8.49 5.28
C ILE A 16 6.65 -8.80 6.48
N GLY A 17 6.03 -9.09 7.63
CA GLY A 17 6.75 -9.36 8.89
C GLY A 17 7.41 -10.74 8.97
N LYS A 18 6.94 -11.73 8.19
CA LYS A 18 7.51 -13.08 8.16
C LYS A 18 7.28 -13.74 6.80
N GLN A 19 8.36 -14.21 6.18
CA GLN A 19 8.33 -15.00 4.95
C GLN A 19 9.28 -16.19 5.09
N ARG A 20 8.76 -17.42 5.04
CA ARG A 20 9.51 -18.65 5.42
C ARG A 20 10.81 -18.84 4.63
N ASN A 21 10.79 -18.50 3.35
CA ASN A 21 11.90 -18.69 2.40
C ASN A 21 12.09 -17.46 1.51
N GLY A 22 11.95 -16.24 2.05
CA GLY A 22 12.07 -15.05 1.23
C GLY A 22 12.25 -13.76 2.02
N PRO A 23 12.50 -12.65 1.32
CA PRO A 23 12.79 -11.38 1.95
C PRO A 23 11.56 -10.82 2.66
N ILE A 24 11.75 -10.35 3.89
CA ILE A 24 10.80 -9.46 4.55
C ILE A 24 10.98 -8.04 4.03
N GLY A 25 9.95 -7.21 4.15
CA GLY A 25 10.03 -5.83 3.66
C GLY A 25 8.69 -5.11 3.65
N MET A 26 8.70 -3.93 3.06
CA MET A 26 7.53 -3.07 2.93
C MET A 26 7.20 -2.87 1.46
N VAL A 27 5.92 -2.93 1.11
CA VAL A 27 5.42 -2.77 -0.25
C VAL A 27 4.39 -1.67 -0.27
N SER A 28 4.64 -0.62 -1.05
CA SER A 28 3.68 0.47 -1.26
C SER A 28 2.59 0.06 -2.26
N LEU A 29 1.34 0.32 -1.90
CA LEU A 29 0.14 0.05 -2.71
C LEU A 29 -0.76 1.28 -2.77
N ALA A 30 -1.73 1.25 -3.69
CA ALA A 30 -2.82 2.22 -3.73
C ALA A 30 -4.04 1.65 -2.97
N PHE A 31 -4.70 2.46 -2.16
CA PHE A 31 -5.94 2.10 -1.47
C PHE A 31 -7.13 2.87 -2.04
N ARG A 32 -8.08 2.15 -2.63
CA ARG A 32 -9.35 2.67 -3.15
C ARG A 32 -10.41 2.57 -2.05
N GLY A 33 -10.54 3.63 -1.26
CA GLY A 33 -11.49 3.69 -0.13
C GLY A 33 -12.94 3.44 -0.52
N GLU A 34 -13.37 3.88 -1.71
CA GLU A 34 -14.72 3.68 -2.25
C GLU A 34 -15.11 2.19 -2.40
N TYR A 35 -14.12 1.33 -2.64
CA TYR A 35 -14.32 -0.10 -2.88
C TYR A 35 -13.68 -0.98 -1.79
N THR A 36 -13.07 -0.37 -0.77
CA THR A 36 -12.26 -1.07 0.25
C THR A 36 -11.25 -2.04 -0.38
N ARG A 37 -10.57 -1.59 -1.45
CA ARG A 37 -9.71 -2.42 -2.29
C ARG A 37 -8.29 -1.88 -2.36
N PHE A 38 -7.31 -2.77 -2.37
CA PHE A 38 -5.92 -2.47 -2.67
C PHE A 38 -5.63 -2.72 -4.16
N ASP A 39 -5.00 -1.77 -4.81
CA ASP A 39 -4.51 -1.89 -6.18
C ASP A 39 -2.98 -1.70 -6.19
N ASN A 40 -2.35 -2.22 -7.24
CA ASN A 40 -0.92 -2.00 -7.45
C ASN A 40 -0.66 -0.50 -7.63
N LEU A 41 0.21 0.06 -6.78
CA LEU A 41 0.74 1.39 -7.01
C LEU A 41 1.69 1.25 -8.21
N ALA A 42 1.29 1.72 -9.39
CA ALA A 42 2.13 1.62 -10.58
C ALA A 42 3.47 2.32 -10.29
N SER A 43 4.53 1.55 -10.07
CA SER A 43 5.89 2.07 -10.08
C SER A 43 6.16 2.47 -11.53
N GLY A 44 6.54 3.72 -11.79
CA GLY A 44 6.74 4.26 -13.13
C GLY A 44 7.23 3.22 -14.12
N GLY A 45 6.39 2.91 -15.10
CA GLY A 45 6.80 2.10 -16.24
C GLY A 45 7.97 2.81 -16.93
N TYR A 46 9.00 2.06 -17.25
CA TYR A 46 9.95 2.45 -18.29
C TYR A 46 9.24 2.43 -19.64
#